data_AF-A0A7C9BVI7-F1
#
_entry.id   AF-A0A7C9BVI7-F1
#
_cell.length_a   1.000
_cell.length_b   1.000
_cell.length_c   1.000
_cell.angle_alpha   90.00
_cell.angle_beta   90.00
_cell.angle_gamma   90.00
#
_symmetry.space_group_name_H-M   'P 1'
#
loop_
_entity.id
_entity.type
_entity.pdbx_description
1 polymer ?
#
loop_
_entity_poly.entity_id
_entity_poly.type
_entity_poly.pdbx_seq_one_letter_code
_entity_poly.pdbx_strand_id
1 'polypeptide(L)'
;MKNVFGKIILVTLLACALAFRPGDVLTDLKLSSEQVGEQVFNQLTAERPVLGLPSESRKIARQLSASMRVASVRALYTVSRAYVQSDDFRTRYDRWMRSKYHVDAGNMPPVEVSSDELRVAQEAQLAQVLATFSTMTPQMLSLMLPQQMATIQQQMREADAPTKAALTRDILVLRDIQPLATANPSEFKTRYLAFMKRSLTQQMGQGREAEEERRVQVREKVEDYQHRLAMYRANADPNLAIKKRLSAFITLAESVDFNAETILQGHKTEFVRADYRLQSAEWKQLYRLGREPVLIARDLARGWLSELN
;
A
#
# COMPACT_ATOMS: atom_id res chain seq x y z
N MET A 1 44.65 32.00 -32.50
CA MET A 1 45.36 31.35 -31.36
C MET A 1 45.61 29.91 -31.77
N LYS A 2 46.72 29.64 -32.46
CA LYS A 2 48.00 29.08 -31.95
C LYS A 2 47.87 27.63 -31.45
N ASN A 3 48.41 26.75 -32.30
CA ASN A 3 48.67 25.31 -32.20
C ASN A 3 49.52 24.89 -31.00
N VAL A 4 49.39 23.62 -30.56
CA VAL A 4 50.45 22.58 -30.28
C VAL A 4 49.69 21.22 -30.15
N PHE A 5 49.70 20.22 -31.06
CA PHE A 5 50.72 19.26 -31.56
C PHE A 5 51.38 18.32 -30.53
N GLY A 6 51.21 16.98 -30.66
CA GLY A 6 52.17 16.03 -30.07
C GLY A 6 51.78 14.55 -29.90
N LYS A 7 51.94 13.75 -30.97
CA LYS A 7 52.57 12.39 -31.08
C LYS A 7 52.10 11.25 -30.12
N ILE A 8 51.55 10.10 -30.57
CA ILE A 8 52.06 8.97 -31.39
C ILE A 8 52.99 7.96 -30.64
N ILE A 9 52.64 6.66 -30.77
CA ILE A 9 53.39 5.37 -30.57
C ILE A 9 53.45 4.81 -29.13
N LEU A 10 52.70 3.75 -28.78
CA LEU A 10 52.87 2.29 -29.06
C LEU A 10 53.80 1.61 -28.04
N VAL A 11 53.25 0.78 -27.13
CA VAL A 11 53.87 -0.49 -26.71
C VAL A 11 52.79 -1.53 -26.43
N THR A 12 52.98 -2.64 -27.13
CA THR A 12 52.39 -3.96 -27.12
C THR A 12 52.42 -4.72 -25.79
N LEU A 13 51.46 -5.64 -25.69
CA LEU A 13 51.58 -7.02 -25.18
C LEU A 13 51.67 -7.31 -23.67
N LEU A 14 50.65 -8.08 -23.28
CA LEU A 14 50.74 -9.32 -22.49
C LEU A 14 50.57 -9.19 -20.97
N ALA A 15 49.89 -10.21 -20.45
CA ALA A 15 49.55 -10.45 -19.06
C ALA A 15 48.61 -9.38 -18.51
N CYS A 16 47.31 -9.61 -18.54
CA CYS A 16 46.81 -10.70 -17.72
C CYS A 16 45.64 -11.44 -18.35
N ALA A 17 45.75 -12.76 -18.32
CA ALA A 17 44.69 -13.62 -17.83
C ALA A 17 44.26 -13.13 -16.42
N LEU A 18 43.67 -11.94 -16.33
CA LEU A 18 42.98 -11.50 -15.13
C LEU A 18 41.67 -12.25 -15.23
N ALA A 19 41.50 -13.20 -14.32
CA ALA A 19 40.18 -13.63 -13.91
C ALA A 19 39.35 -12.37 -13.74
N PHE A 20 38.51 -12.06 -14.74
CA PHE A 20 37.64 -10.89 -14.75
C PHE A 20 36.73 -11.04 -13.53
N ARG A 21 37.15 -10.46 -12.41
CA ARG A 21 36.30 -10.39 -11.24
C ARG A 21 35.27 -9.32 -11.58
N PRO A 22 33.98 -9.56 -11.34
CA PRO A 22 32.94 -8.55 -11.57
C PRO A 22 33.27 -7.18 -10.96
N GLY A 23 34.07 -7.15 -9.87
CA GLY A 23 34.55 -5.92 -9.23
C GLY A 23 35.43 -5.03 -10.11
N ASP A 24 36.24 -5.59 -11.00
CA ASP A 24 37.12 -4.79 -11.87
C ASP A 24 36.28 -4.01 -12.88
N VAL A 25 35.26 -4.64 -13.45
CA VAL A 25 34.40 -4.01 -14.48
C VAL A 25 33.48 -2.93 -13.90
N LEU A 26 32.97 -3.13 -12.69
CA LEU A 26 32.18 -2.09 -12.01
C LEU A 26 33.05 -0.88 -11.67
N THR A 27 34.27 -1.13 -11.18
CA THR A 27 35.23 -0.06 -10.86
C THR A 27 35.63 0.71 -12.12
N ASP A 28 35.89 0.01 -13.23
CA ASP A 28 36.19 0.62 -14.53
C ASP A 28 35.04 1.50 -15.02
N LEU A 29 33.80 1.07 -14.79
CA LEU A 29 32.59 1.87 -15.08
C LEU A 29 32.28 2.95 -14.05
N LYS A 30 33.07 3.06 -12.97
CA LYS A 30 32.82 3.92 -11.81
C LYS A 30 31.44 3.68 -11.19
N LEU A 31 31.08 2.41 -11.05
CA LEU A 31 29.84 1.95 -10.42
C LEU A 31 30.17 1.19 -9.13
N SER A 32 29.37 1.40 -8.08
CA SER A 32 29.35 0.53 -6.91
C SER A 32 28.25 -0.53 -7.02
N SER A 33 28.41 -1.64 -6.29
CA SER A 33 27.35 -2.66 -6.19
C SER A 33 26.06 -2.08 -5.61
N GLU A 34 26.15 -1.12 -4.69
CA GLU A 34 25.01 -0.41 -4.12
C GLU A 34 24.26 0.40 -5.19
N GLN A 35 24.97 1.15 -6.04
CA GLN A 35 24.34 1.89 -7.14
C GLN A 35 23.65 0.97 -8.15
N VAL A 36 24.24 -0.20 -8.42
CA VAL A 36 23.60 -1.22 -9.25
C VAL A 36 22.34 -1.75 -8.56
N GLY A 37 22.40 -2.06 -7.27
CA GLY A 37 21.26 -2.51 -6.47
C GLY A 37 20.11 -1.51 -6.45
N GLU A 38 20.41 -0.23 -6.19
CA GLU A 38 19.44 0.87 -6.27
C GLU A 38 18.77 0.95 -7.64
N GLN A 39 19.57 0.90 -8.70
CA GLN A 39 19.03 0.95 -10.06
C GLN A 39 18.13 -0.26 -10.35
N VAL A 40 18.54 -1.47 -9.95
CA VAL A 40 17.72 -2.68 -10.11
C VAL A 40 16.42 -2.57 -9.32
N PHE A 41 16.47 -2.12 -8.08
CA PHE A 41 15.28 -1.93 -7.26
C PHE A 41 14.30 -0.94 -7.91
N ASN A 42 14.80 0.20 -8.36
CA ASN A 42 13.99 1.22 -9.05
C ASN A 42 13.40 0.69 -10.36
N GLN A 43 14.14 -0.11 -11.12
CA GLN A 43 13.64 -0.74 -12.36
C GLN A 43 12.50 -1.73 -12.08
N LEU A 44 12.60 -2.51 -11.01
CA LEU A 44 11.58 -3.49 -10.64
C LEU A 44 10.31 -2.82 -10.09
N THR A 45 10.45 -1.73 -9.35
CA THR A 45 9.34 -1.12 -8.58
C THR A 45 8.67 0.07 -9.28
N ALA A 46 9.36 0.81 -10.15
CA ALA A 46 8.78 1.96 -10.84
C ALA A 46 7.68 1.56 -11.84
N GLU A 47 6.63 2.37 -12.02
CA GLU A 47 5.63 2.10 -13.06
C GLU A 47 6.23 2.20 -14.47
N ARG A 48 7.06 3.22 -14.68
CA ARG A 48 7.81 3.47 -15.92
C ARG A 48 9.30 3.50 -15.60
N PRO A 49 10.01 2.38 -15.76
CA PRO A 49 11.41 2.31 -15.39
C PRO A 49 12.26 3.12 -16.37
N VAL A 50 13.15 3.96 -15.85
CA VAL A 50 14.07 4.76 -16.65
C VAL A 50 15.48 4.22 -16.49
N LEU A 51 16.11 3.82 -17.60
CA LEU A 51 17.50 3.38 -17.62
C LEU A 51 18.43 4.57 -17.35
N GLY A 52 18.76 4.78 -16.07
CA GLY A 52 19.66 5.82 -15.60
C GLY A 52 20.99 5.21 -15.18
N LEU A 53 22.04 5.44 -15.97
CA LEU A 53 23.42 5.28 -15.49
C LEU A 53 23.98 6.67 -15.17
N PRO A 54 24.85 6.80 -14.14
CA PRO A 54 25.58 8.04 -13.89
C PRO A 54 26.23 8.57 -15.18
N SER A 55 26.29 9.90 -15.32
CA SER A 55 26.81 10.55 -16.53
C SER A 55 28.23 10.08 -16.88
N GLU A 56 29.09 9.93 -15.88
CA GLU A 56 30.46 9.44 -16.04
C GLU A 56 30.52 7.99 -16.52
N SER A 57 29.73 7.09 -15.93
CA SER A 57 29.62 5.70 -16.38
C SER A 57 29.14 5.62 -17.83
N ARG A 58 28.20 6.48 -18.23
CA ARG A 58 27.75 6.57 -19.64
C ARG A 58 28.85 7.05 -20.58
N LYS A 59 29.68 8.01 -20.17
CA LYS A 59 30.83 8.47 -20.97
C LYS A 59 31.84 7.35 -21.17
N ILE A 60 32.21 6.66 -20.09
CA ILE A 60 33.15 5.54 -20.11
C ILE A 60 32.60 4.40 -20.98
N ALA A 61 31.35 4.00 -20.78
CA ALA A 61 30.71 2.92 -21.52
C ALA A 61 30.73 3.13 -23.06
N ARG A 62 30.65 4.38 -23.53
CA ARG A 62 30.73 4.71 -24.96
C ARG A 62 32.13 4.50 -25.53
N GLN A 63 33.16 4.62 -24.71
CA GLN A 63 34.57 4.47 -25.12
C GLN A 63 35.05 3.01 -25.09
N LEU A 64 34.30 2.12 -24.42
CA LEU A 64 34.64 0.70 -24.35
C LEU A 64 34.56 0.04 -25.73
N SER A 65 35.48 -0.88 -26.00
CA SER A 65 35.43 -1.79 -27.13
C SER A 65 34.19 -2.71 -27.04
N ALA A 66 33.80 -3.33 -28.16
CA ALA A 66 32.66 -4.25 -28.19
C ALA A 66 32.83 -5.40 -27.18
N SER A 67 34.03 -6.00 -27.10
CA SER A 67 34.33 -7.07 -26.16
C SER A 67 34.23 -6.62 -24.69
N MET A 68 34.71 -5.42 -24.37
CA MET A 68 34.60 -4.86 -23.03
C MET A 68 33.15 -4.56 -22.65
N ARG A 69 32.33 -4.07 -23.59
CA ARG A 69 30.89 -3.88 -23.34
C ARG A 69 30.18 -5.20 -23.03
N VAL A 70 30.52 -6.28 -23.75
CA VAL A 70 29.99 -7.62 -23.47
C VAL A 70 30.41 -8.10 -22.07
N ALA A 71 31.68 -7.91 -21.69
CA ALA A 71 32.15 -8.23 -20.35
C ALA A 71 31.41 -7.42 -19.26
N SER A 72 31.19 -6.12 -19.50
CA SER A 72 30.39 -5.26 -18.63
C SER A 72 28.95 -5.71 -18.46
N VAL A 73 28.28 -6.12 -19.54
CA VAL A 73 26.92 -6.66 -19.47
C VAL A 73 26.88 -7.91 -18.58
N ARG A 74 27.83 -8.83 -18.75
CA ARG A 74 27.91 -10.05 -17.93
C ARG A 74 28.17 -9.72 -16.45
N ALA A 75 29.10 -8.80 -16.17
CA ALA A 75 29.39 -8.38 -14.79
C ALA A 75 28.17 -7.72 -14.12
N LEU A 76 27.50 -6.80 -14.81
CA LEU A 76 26.28 -6.15 -14.33
C LEU A 76 25.15 -7.16 -14.10
N TYR A 77 24.98 -8.13 -15.00
CA TYR A 77 24.02 -9.22 -14.82
C TYR A 77 24.30 -10.02 -13.55
N THR A 78 25.55 -10.45 -13.32
CA THR A 78 25.94 -11.22 -12.14
C THR A 78 25.64 -10.44 -10.85
N VAL A 79 26.01 -9.17 -10.78
CA VAL A 79 25.77 -8.33 -9.59
C VAL A 79 24.27 -8.07 -9.38
N SER A 80 23.53 -7.81 -10.46
CA SER A 80 22.07 -7.59 -10.39
C SER A 80 21.34 -8.83 -9.88
N ARG A 81 21.72 -10.02 -10.38
CA ARG A 81 21.14 -11.30 -9.96
C ARG A 81 21.47 -11.59 -8.50
N ALA A 82 22.73 -11.42 -8.10
CA ALA A 82 23.14 -11.60 -6.70
C ALA A 82 22.38 -10.65 -5.76
N TYR A 83 22.19 -9.39 -6.14
CA TYR A 83 21.40 -8.44 -5.37
C TYR A 83 19.95 -8.89 -5.20
N VAL A 84 19.27 -9.27 -6.29
CA VAL A 84 17.88 -9.70 -6.25
C VAL A 84 17.67 -11.00 -5.45
N GLN A 85 18.70 -11.84 -5.37
CA GLN A 85 18.68 -13.07 -4.57
C GLN A 85 19.01 -12.83 -3.09
N SER A 86 19.42 -11.62 -2.70
CA SER A 86 19.80 -11.29 -1.33
C SER A 86 18.59 -11.08 -0.40
N ASP A 87 18.80 -11.31 0.89
CA ASP A 87 17.79 -11.04 1.92
C ASP A 87 17.52 -9.54 2.11
N ASP A 88 18.51 -8.69 1.82
CA ASP A 88 18.34 -7.23 1.81
C ASP A 88 17.29 -6.82 0.77
N PHE A 89 17.41 -7.31 -0.46
CA PHE A 89 16.43 -7.05 -1.51
C PHE A 89 15.04 -7.56 -1.12
N ARG A 90 14.93 -8.79 -0.60
CA ARG A 90 13.64 -9.36 -0.16
C ARG A 90 12.97 -8.50 0.89
N THR A 91 13.72 -8.10 1.91
CA THR A 91 13.23 -7.25 3.01
C THR A 91 12.79 -5.88 2.48
N ARG A 92 13.59 -5.28 1.60
CA ARG A 92 13.28 -3.98 1.01
C ARG A 92 12.05 -4.05 0.08
N TYR A 93 11.93 -5.12 -0.71
CA TYR A 93 10.80 -5.34 -1.60
C TYR A 93 9.50 -5.57 -0.84
N ASP A 94 9.52 -6.40 0.20
CA ASP A 94 8.38 -6.61 1.11
C ASP A 94 7.91 -5.28 1.73
N ARG A 95 8.84 -4.47 2.24
CA ARG A 95 8.53 -3.14 2.77
C ARG A 95 7.89 -2.22 1.72
N TRP A 96 8.44 -2.18 0.52
CA TRP A 96 7.86 -1.39 -0.58
C TRP A 96 6.47 -1.88 -0.96
N MET A 97 6.26 -3.19 -1.01
CA MET A 97 4.96 -3.80 -1.30
C MET A 97 3.93 -3.45 -0.23
N ARG A 98 4.28 -3.56 1.05
CA ARG A 98 3.37 -3.19 2.15
C ARG A 98 2.97 -1.72 2.09
N SER A 99 3.94 -0.85 1.81
CA SER A 99 3.70 0.58 1.63
C SER A 99 2.80 0.86 0.42
N LYS A 100 3.05 0.22 -0.72
CA LYS A 100 2.26 0.36 -1.95
C LYS A 100 0.79 -0.04 -1.77
N TYR A 101 0.53 -1.07 -0.97
CA TYR A 101 -0.82 -1.56 -0.70
C TYR A 101 -1.37 -1.10 0.66
N HIS A 102 -0.66 -0.24 1.39
CA HIS A 102 -1.07 0.27 2.70
C HIS A 102 -1.48 -0.83 3.71
N VAL A 103 -0.74 -1.95 3.76
CA VAL A 103 -1.03 -3.13 4.62
C VAL A 103 -0.12 -3.25 5.83
N ASP A 104 0.39 -2.12 6.34
CA ASP A 104 1.21 -2.08 7.54
C ASP A 104 0.38 -2.27 8.81
N ALA A 105 1.01 -2.69 9.91
CA ALA A 105 0.35 -2.95 11.18
C ALA A 105 -0.47 -1.75 11.72
N GLY A 106 -0.06 -0.52 11.38
CA GLY A 106 -0.78 0.70 11.75
C GLY A 106 -2.09 0.92 11.00
N ASN A 107 -2.32 0.21 9.89
CA ASN A 107 -3.53 0.34 9.05
C ASN A 107 -4.51 -0.81 9.24
N MET A 108 -4.24 -1.74 10.16
CA MET A 108 -5.17 -2.83 10.46
C MET A 108 -6.41 -2.26 11.16
N PRO A 109 -7.61 -2.43 10.58
CA PRO A 109 -8.83 -2.02 11.26
C PRO A 109 -9.05 -2.86 12.52
N PRO A 110 -9.69 -2.29 13.56
CA PRO A 110 -10.02 -3.03 14.76
C PRO A 110 -10.89 -4.25 14.42
N VAL A 111 -10.64 -5.36 15.13
CA VAL A 111 -11.43 -6.59 14.97
C VAL A 111 -12.86 -6.29 15.39
N GLU A 112 -13.79 -6.43 14.45
CA GLU A 112 -15.22 -6.25 14.70
C GLU A 112 -15.71 -7.37 15.65
N VAL A 113 -16.21 -7.00 16.82
CA VAL A 113 -16.90 -7.93 17.72
C VAL A 113 -18.24 -8.30 17.08
N SER A 114 -18.61 -9.58 17.11
CA SER A 114 -19.84 -10.07 16.46
C SER A 114 -21.07 -9.27 16.90
N SER A 115 -21.79 -8.72 15.91
CA SER A 115 -22.95 -7.86 16.13
C SER A 115 -24.06 -8.52 16.95
N ASP A 116 -24.20 -9.84 16.83
CA ASP A 116 -25.17 -10.63 17.56
C ASP A 116 -24.82 -10.78 19.03
N GLU A 117 -23.53 -10.93 19.36
CA GLU A 117 -23.07 -11.06 20.74
C GLU A 117 -23.30 -9.77 21.52
N LEU A 118 -23.04 -8.61 20.90
CA LEU A 118 -23.31 -7.30 21.47
C LEU A 118 -24.81 -7.06 21.68
N ARG A 119 -25.66 -7.45 20.73
CA ARG A 119 -27.11 -7.29 20.86
C ARG A 119 -27.68 -8.13 22.00
N VAL A 120 -27.27 -9.40 22.06
CA VAL A 120 -27.68 -10.32 23.13
C VAL A 120 -27.20 -9.81 24.49
N ALA A 121 -25.97 -9.30 24.58
CA ALA A 121 -25.45 -8.71 25.82
C ALA A 121 -26.24 -7.47 26.25
N GLN A 122 -26.59 -6.57 25.32
CA GLN A 122 -27.40 -5.37 25.60
C GLN A 122 -28.82 -5.73 26.06
N GLU A 123 -29.47 -6.70 25.41
CA GLU A 123 -30.80 -7.18 25.80
C GLU A 123 -30.77 -7.84 27.18
N ALA A 124 -29.76 -8.66 27.46
CA ALA A 124 -29.54 -9.25 28.78
C ALA A 124 -29.33 -8.18 29.86
N GLN A 125 -28.55 -7.14 29.56
CA GLN A 125 -28.32 -6.02 30.48
C GLN A 125 -29.61 -5.26 30.78
N LEU A 126 -30.44 -4.97 29.76
CA LEU A 126 -31.75 -4.34 29.96
C LEU A 126 -32.67 -5.22 30.84
N ALA A 127 -32.73 -6.53 30.56
CA ALA A 127 -33.52 -7.47 31.35
C ALA A 127 -33.06 -7.49 32.82
N GLN A 128 -31.75 -7.45 33.08
CA GLN A 128 -31.20 -7.45 34.43
C GLN A 128 -31.50 -6.15 35.20
N VAL A 129 -31.41 -5.01 34.52
CA VAL A 129 -31.80 -3.71 35.11
C VAL A 129 -33.29 -3.73 35.47
N LEU A 130 -34.16 -4.16 34.56
CA LEU A 130 -35.60 -4.26 34.82
C LEU A 130 -35.92 -5.28 35.93
N ALA A 131 -35.21 -6.40 35.99
CA ALA A 131 -35.35 -7.38 37.07
C ALA A 131 -35.01 -6.74 38.44
N THR A 132 -33.97 -5.93 38.50
CA THR A 132 -33.59 -5.19 39.72
C THR A 132 -34.68 -4.21 40.16
N PHE A 133 -35.28 -3.47 39.24
CA PHE A 133 -36.42 -2.59 39.58
C PHE A 133 -37.67 -3.39 39.97
N SER A 134 -37.86 -4.58 39.42
CA SER A 134 -39.00 -5.43 39.73
C SER A 134 -38.97 -5.97 41.17
N THR A 135 -37.80 -6.09 41.80
CA THR A 135 -37.67 -6.54 43.20
C THR A 135 -37.86 -5.41 44.20
N MET A 136 -37.76 -4.14 43.78
CA MET A 136 -38.00 -2.99 44.65
C MET A 136 -39.47 -2.91 45.09
N THR A 137 -39.70 -2.41 46.31
CA THR A 137 -41.05 -2.15 46.81
C THR A 137 -41.62 -0.87 46.17
N PRO A 138 -42.96 -0.75 46.08
CA PRO A 138 -43.59 0.48 45.61
C PRO A 138 -43.12 1.74 46.36
N GLN A 139 -42.89 1.63 47.67
CA GLN A 139 -42.40 2.72 48.50
C GLN A 139 -41.00 3.17 48.07
N MET A 140 -40.06 2.24 47.85
CA MET A 140 -38.72 2.58 47.37
C MET A 140 -38.76 3.26 46.00
N LEU A 141 -39.57 2.75 45.07
CA LEU A 141 -39.75 3.35 43.75
C LEU A 141 -40.35 4.76 43.84
N SER A 142 -41.30 4.99 44.75
CA SER A 142 -41.90 6.31 44.97
C SER A 142 -40.91 7.34 45.54
N LEU A 143 -39.94 6.91 46.35
CA LEU A 143 -38.87 7.77 46.87
C LEU A 143 -37.88 8.20 45.77
N MET A 144 -37.69 7.36 44.75
CA MET A 144 -36.82 7.68 43.61
C MET A 144 -37.47 8.62 42.60
N LEU A 145 -38.80 8.62 42.52
CA LEU A 145 -39.56 9.33 41.48
C LEU A 145 -39.31 10.86 41.49
N PRO A 146 -39.30 11.57 42.64
CA PRO A 146 -38.97 13.00 42.67
C PRO A 146 -37.55 13.29 42.16
N GLN A 147 -36.58 12.46 42.54
CA GLN A 147 -35.20 12.60 42.10
C GLN A 147 -35.10 12.39 40.58
N GLN A 148 -35.77 11.38 40.04
CA GLN A 148 -35.80 11.11 38.61
C GLN A 148 -36.44 12.27 37.83
N MET A 149 -37.56 12.82 38.31
CA MET A 149 -38.18 14.00 37.70
C MET A 149 -37.25 15.21 37.71
N ALA A 150 -36.51 15.44 38.81
CA ALA A 150 -35.54 16.53 38.90
C ALA A 150 -34.38 16.34 37.90
N THR A 151 -33.89 15.12 37.73
CA THR A 151 -32.88 14.79 36.71
C THR A 151 -33.39 15.05 35.30
N ILE A 152 -34.63 14.63 34.98
CA ILE A 152 -35.23 14.89 33.66
C ILE A 152 -35.41 16.39 33.43
N GLN A 153 -35.85 17.14 34.45
CA GLN A 153 -35.96 18.61 34.39
C GLN A 153 -34.61 19.28 34.12
N GLN A 154 -33.53 18.79 34.71
CA GLN A 154 -32.19 19.30 34.45
C GLN A 154 -31.76 19.01 33.00
N GLN A 155 -31.95 17.77 32.51
CA GLN A 155 -31.65 17.41 31.13
C GLN A 155 -32.44 18.24 30.11
N MET A 156 -33.69 18.59 30.42
CA MET A 156 -34.52 19.46 29.58
C MET A 156 -33.98 20.89 29.40
N ARG A 157 -33.12 21.37 30.31
CA ARG A 157 -32.51 22.71 30.21
C ARG A 157 -31.40 22.75 29.18
N GLU A 158 -30.72 21.63 28.99
CA GLU A 158 -29.54 21.48 28.11
C GLU A 158 -29.89 20.83 26.77
N ALA A 159 -31.08 20.22 26.67
CA ALA A 159 -31.57 19.50 25.50
C ALA A 159 -32.01 20.41 24.35
N ASP A 160 -31.83 19.91 23.12
CA ASP A 160 -32.42 20.47 21.92
C ASP A 160 -33.95 20.29 21.86
N ALA A 161 -34.61 20.95 20.90
CA ALA A 161 -36.07 20.94 20.79
C ALA A 161 -36.73 19.54 20.74
N PRO A 162 -36.26 18.57 19.91
CA PRO A 162 -36.87 17.25 19.87
C PRO A 162 -36.65 16.45 21.17
N THR A 163 -35.46 16.53 21.77
CA THR A 163 -35.17 15.86 23.03
C THR A 163 -35.99 16.46 24.18
N LYS A 164 -36.13 17.78 24.22
CA LYS A 164 -36.96 18.48 25.21
C LYS A 164 -38.44 18.07 25.13
N ALA A 165 -38.98 17.86 23.92
CA ALA A 165 -40.35 17.39 23.73
C ALA A 165 -40.55 15.92 24.19
N ALA A 166 -39.53 15.07 24.04
CA ALA A 166 -39.55 13.71 24.57
C ALA A 166 -39.50 13.69 26.11
N LEU A 167 -38.57 14.44 26.70
CA LEU A 167 -38.42 14.55 28.16
C LEU A 167 -39.67 15.17 28.82
N THR A 168 -40.33 16.12 28.15
CA THR A 168 -41.62 16.68 28.62
C THR A 168 -42.68 15.60 28.74
N ARG A 169 -42.80 14.70 27.75
CA ARG A 169 -43.74 13.57 27.80
C ARG A 169 -43.41 12.61 28.93
N ASP A 170 -42.14 12.37 29.20
CA ASP A 170 -41.71 11.51 30.30
C ASP A 170 -42.05 12.09 31.67
N ILE A 171 -41.85 13.39 31.89
CA ILE A 171 -42.31 14.07 33.11
C ILE A 171 -43.82 13.97 33.29
N LEU A 172 -44.59 14.16 32.22
CA LEU A 172 -46.06 14.06 32.30
C LEU A 172 -46.51 12.66 32.73
N VAL A 173 -45.89 11.61 32.19
CA VAL A 173 -46.16 10.23 32.61
C VAL A 173 -45.80 10.03 34.08
N LEU A 174 -44.62 10.49 34.52
CA LEU A 174 -44.19 10.36 35.91
C LEU A 174 -45.13 11.10 36.89
N ARG A 175 -45.60 12.29 36.51
CA ARG A 175 -46.58 13.06 37.29
C ARG A 175 -47.93 12.35 37.39
N ASP A 176 -48.40 11.73 36.31
CA ASP A 176 -49.66 11.00 36.27
C ASP A 176 -49.64 9.77 37.20
N ILE A 177 -48.52 9.05 37.24
CA ILE A 177 -48.40 7.85 38.08
C ILE A 177 -48.05 8.16 39.53
N GLN A 178 -47.49 9.34 39.84
CA GLN A 178 -47.10 9.73 41.20
C GLN A 178 -48.21 9.52 42.26
N PRO A 179 -49.47 9.97 42.08
CA PRO A 179 -50.52 9.76 43.08
C PRO A 179 -50.87 8.29 43.30
N LEU A 180 -50.63 7.41 42.32
CA LEU A 180 -50.88 5.97 42.46
C LEU A 180 -49.95 5.33 43.48
N ALA A 181 -48.80 5.94 43.80
CA ALA A 181 -47.88 5.40 44.81
C ALA A 181 -48.56 5.23 46.18
N THR A 182 -49.52 6.09 46.50
CA THR A 182 -50.31 6.02 47.75
C THR A 182 -51.68 5.37 47.52
N ALA A 183 -52.33 5.68 46.39
CA ALA A 183 -53.71 5.22 46.13
C ALA A 183 -53.80 3.77 45.63
N ASN A 184 -52.86 3.32 44.80
CA ASN A 184 -52.80 1.96 44.26
C ASN A 184 -51.34 1.52 44.00
N PRO A 185 -50.60 1.09 45.04
CA PRO A 185 -49.18 0.80 44.94
C PRO A 185 -48.82 -0.29 43.91
N SER A 186 -49.73 -1.23 43.65
CA SER A 186 -49.55 -2.30 42.68
C SER A 186 -49.58 -1.79 41.24
N GLU A 187 -50.52 -0.90 40.95
CA GLU A 187 -50.66 -0.26 39.64
C GLU A 187 -49.53 0.74 39.41
N PHE A 188 -49.14 1.50 40.44
CA PHE A 188 -47.97 2.37 40.41
C PHE A 188 -46.71 1.61 39.95
N LYS A 189 -46.38 0.51 40.63
CA LYS A 189 -45.21 -0.31 40.28
C LYS A 189 -45.27 -0.80 38.84
N THR A 190 -46.43 -1.26 38.40
CA THR A 190 -46.63 -1.75 37.02
C THR A 190 -46.38 -0.65 35.99
N ARG A 191 -47.00 0.53 36.17
CA ARG A 191 -46.84 1.66 35.24
C ARG A 191 -45.43 2.24 35.28
N TYR A 192 -44.80 2.31 36.46
CA TYR A 192 -43.42 2.77 36.62
C TYR A 192 -42.42 1.85 35.90
N LEU A 193 -42.56 0.52 36.02
CA LEU A 193 -41.72 -0.44 35.29
C LEU A 193 -41.92 -0.33 33.77
N ALA A 194 -43.15 -0.11 33.30
CA ALA A 194 -43.43 0.13 31.89
C ALA A 194 -42.77 1.43 31.39
N PHE A 195 -42.83 2.50 32.18
CA PHE A 195 -42.11 3.75 31.91
C PHE A 195 -40.60 3.52 31.82
N MET A 196 -40.00 2.85 32.80
CA MET A 196 -38.56 2.54 32.82
C MET A 196 -38.14 1.72 31.61
N LYS A 197 -38.90 0.68 31.26
CA LYS A 197 -38.63 -0.14 30.07
C LYS A 197 -38.63 0.72 28.80
N ARG A 198 -39.63 1.59 28.64
CA ARG A 198 -39.71 2.50 27.48
C ARG A 198 -38.53 3.47 27.46
N SER A 199 -38.24 4.13 28.57
CA SER A 199 -37.17 5.12 28.70
C SER A 199 -35.80 4.52 28.42
N LEU A 200 -35.48 3.36 29.01
CA LEU A 200 -34.23 2.64 28.75
C LEU A 200 -34.12 2.18 27.29
N THR A 201 -35.20 1.66 26.71
CA THR A 201 -35.20 1.25 25.29
C THR A 201 -34.96 2.44 24.37
N GLN A 202 -35.53 3.61 24.69
CA GLN A 202 -35.36 4.83 23.91
C GLN A 202 -33.94 5.39 24.04
N GLN A 203 -33.35 5.40 25.24
CA GLN A 203 -31.95 5.79 25.44
C GLN A 203 -30.99 4.89 24.66
N MET A 204 -31.22 3.57 24.66
CA MET A 204 -30.42 2.64 23.85
C MET A 204 -30.63 2.84 22.36
N GLY A 205 -31.81 3.30 21.93
CA GLY A 205 -32.13 3.58 20.53
C GLY A 205 -31.48 4.86 19.99
N GLN A 206 -31.35 5.91 20.81
CA GLN A 206 -30.83 7.22 20.40
C GLN A 206 -29.35 7.22 19.97
N GLY A 207 -28.58 6.18 20.33
CA GLY A 207 -27.21 5.98 19.85
C GLY A 207 -27.08 4.99 18.68
N ARG A 208 -28.17 4.32 18.27
CA ARG A 208 -28.09 3.23 17.29
C ARG A 208 -27.74 3.69 15.89
N GLU A 209 -28.29 4.80 15.42
CA GLU A 209 -28.00 5.29 14.07
C GLU A 209 -26.54 5.70 13.93
N ALA A 210 -26.02 6.50 14.87
CA ALA A 210 -24.61 6.87 14.88
C ALA A 210 -23.67 5.67 15.08
N GLU A 211 -24.09 4.66 15.86
CA GLU A 211 -23.33 3.42 16.03
C GLU A 211 -23.36 2.54 14.78
N GLU A 212 -24.50 2.45 14.10
CA GLU A 212 -24.66 1.72 12.84
C GLU A 212 -23.85 2.37 11.72
N GLU A 213 -23.86 3.70 11.62
CA GLU A 213 -23.00 4.44 10.69
C GLU A 213 -21.52 4.18 10.96
N ARG A 214 -21.10 4.22 12.24
CA ARG A 214 -19.72 3.86 12.62
C ARG A 214 -19.38 2.42 12.22
N ARG A 215 -20.33 1.49 12.35
CA ARG A 215 -20.14 0.07 11.95
C ARG A 215 -20.01 -0.09 10.46
N VAL A 216 -20.86 0.57 9.67
CA VAL A 216 -20.75 0.57 8.20
C VAL A 216 -19.37 1.07 7.79
N GLN A 217 -18.90 2.18 8.38
CA GLN A 217 -17.55 2.70 8.10
C GLN A 217 -16.44 1.74 8.52
N VAL A 218 -16.59 1.02 9.65
CA VAL A 218 -15.62 0.00 10.08
C VAL A 218 -15.61 -1.16 9.10
N ARG A 219 -16.79 -1.66 8.70
CA ARG A 219 -16.93 -2.75 7.74
C ARG A 219 -16.31 -2.40 6.39
N GLU A 220 -16.61 -1.23 5.86
CA GLU A 220 -16.00 -0.73 4.62
C GLU A 220 -14.47 -0.70 4.72
N LYS A 221 -13.93 -0.20 5.84
CA LYS A 221 -12.47 -0.20 6.08
C LYS A 221 -11.88 -1.62 6.18
N VAL A 222 -12.61 -2.56 6.79
CA VAL A 222 -12.21 -3.97 6.87
C VAL A 222 -12.19 -4.61 5.50
N GLU A 223 -13.25 -4.44 4.71
CA GLU A 223 -13.36 -4.99 3.35
C GLU A 223 -12.28 -4.42 2.43
N ASP A 224 -12.08 -3.09 2.46
CA ASP A 224 -11.03 -2.40 1.71
C ASP A 224 -9.62 -2.85 2.13
N TYR A 225 -9.37 -3.00 3.44
CA TYR A 225 -8.11 -3.57 3.94
C TYR A 225 -7.90 -5.02 3.47
N GLN A 226 -8.94 -5.87 3.53
CA GLN A 226 -8.87 -7.25 3.05
C GLN A 226 -8.60 -7.31 1.54
N HIS A 227 -9.22 -6.43 0.76
CA HIS A 227 -8.98 -6.31 -0.67
C HIS A 227 -7.52 -5.95 -0.95
N ARG A 228 -6.99 -4.92 -0.28
CA ARG A 228 -5.57 -4.55 -0.42
C ARG A 228 -4.62 -5.64 0.06
N LEU A 229 -4.97 -6.37 1.12
CA LEU A 229 -4.19 -7.50 1.62
C LEU A 229 -4.16 -8.66 0.63
N ALA A 230 -5.28 -8.95 -0.04
CA ALA A 230 -5.33 -9.93 -1.11
C ALA A 230 -4.46 -9.50 -2.30
N MET A 231 -4.55 -8.23 -2.71
CA MET A 231 -3.70 -7.69 -3.78
C MET A 231 -2.21 -7.71 -3.43
N TYR A 232 -1.87 -7.38 -2.18
CA TYR A 232 -0.52 -7.53 -1.65
C TYR A 232 -0.04 -8.98 -1.75
N ARG A 233 -0.79 -9.95 -1.21
CA ARG A 233 -0.43 -11.37 -1.21
C ARG A 233 -0.25 -11.93 -2.62
N ALA A 234 -1.14 -11.54 -3.55
CA ALA A 234 -1.08 -11.97 -4.94
C ALA A 234 0.16 -11.44 -5.69
N ASN A 235 0.77 -10.36 -5.20
CA ASN A 235 1.89 -9.69 -5.86
C ASN A 235 3.18 -9.66 -5.00
N ALA A 236 3.17 -10.28 -3.82
CA ALA A 236 4.27 -10.22 -2.85
C ALA A 236 5.54 -10.92 -3.33
N ASP A 237 5.41 -11.90 -4.23
CA ASP A 237 6.55 -12.60 -4.82
C ASP A 237 7.30 -11.69 -5.80
N PRO A 238 8.55 -11.27 -5.50
CA PRO A 238 9.35 -10.44 -6.41
C PRO A 238 9.61 -11.11 -7.76
N ASN A 239 9.55 -12.45 -7.85
CA ASN A 239 9.74 -13.16 -9.11
C ASN A 239 8.68 -12.77 -10.15
N LEU A 240 7.48 -12.37 -9.74
CA LEU A 240 6.46 -11.86 -10.67
C LEU A 240 6.93 -10.57 -11.36
N ALA A 241 7.48 -9.63 -10.59
CA ALA A 241 8.01 -8.38 -11.13
C ALA A 241 9.24 -8.64 -12.02
N ILE A 242 10.12 -9.56 -11.61
CA ILE A 242 11.32 -9.93 -12.38
C ILE A 242 10.92 -10.57 -13.72
N LYS A 243 10.03 -11.56 -13.71
CA LYS A 243 9.50 -12.22 -14.92
C LYS A 243 8.93 -11.20 -15.89
N LYS A 244 8.11 -10.26 -15.40
CA LYS A 244 7.51 -9.18 -16.20
C LYS A 244 8.58 -8.32 -16.87
N ARG A 245 9.62 -7.91 -16.13
CA ARG A 245 10.69 -7.06 -16.65
C ARG A 245 11.61 -7.76 -17.64
N LEU A 246 12.01 -8.99 -17.35
CA LEU A 246 12.82 -9.80 -18.26
C LEU A 246 12.07 -10.04 -19.58
N SER A 247 10.79 -10.41 -19.52
CA SER A 247 9.96 -10.63 -20.71
C SER A 247 9.80 -9.36 -21.56
N ALA A 248 9.54 -8.22 -20.92
CA ALA A 248 9.46 -6.92 -21.61
C ALA A 248 10.79 -6.53 -22.28
N PHE A 249 11.91 -6.74 -21.58
CA PHE A 249 13.24 -6.48 -22.13
C PHE A 249 13.57 -7.41 -23.32
N ILE A 250 13.28 -8.71 -23.21
CA ILE A 250 13.51 -9.68 -24.29
C ILE A 250 12.72 -9.27 -25.54
N THR A 251 11.43 -8.97 -25.38
CA THR A 251 10.55 -8.51 -26.47
C THR A 251 11.10 -7.24 -27.13
N LEU A 252 11.50 -6.25 -26.33
CA LEU A 252 12.09 -5.02 -26.85
C LEU A 252 13.39 -5.29 -27.60
N ALA A 253 14.31 -6.08 -27.03
CA ALA A 253 15.60 -6.40 -27.64
C ALA A 253 15.45 -7.18 -28.97
N GLU A 254 14.44 -8.04 -29.08
CA GLU A 254 14.11 -8.75 -30.32
C GLU A 254 13.58 -7.83 -31.43
N SER A 255 12.91 -6.74 -31.06
CA SER A 255 12.38 -5.77 -32.02
C SER A 255 13.42 -4.83 -32.63
N VAL A 256 14.66 -4.82 -32.10
CA VAL A 256 15.71 -3.89 -32.56
C VAL A 256 16.38 -4.40 -33.83
N ASP A 257 16.26 -3.64 -34.91
CA ASP A 257 17.04 -3.84 -36.12
C ASP A 257 18.40 -3.14 -35.99
N PHE A 258 19.44 -3.92 -35.72
CA PHE A 258 20.81 -3.42 -35.62
C PHE A 258 21.47 -3.11 -36.97
N ASN A 259 20.83 -3.47 -38.08
CA ASN A 259 21.28 -3.07 -39.42
C ASN A 259 20.62 -1.77 -39.89
N ALA A 260 19.79 -1.14 -39.04
CA ALA A 260 19.15 0.13 -39.37
C ALA A 260 20.18 1.19 -39.75
N GLU A 261 20.01 1.80 -40.93
CA GLU A 261 20.90 2.85 -41.42
C GLU A 261 20.64 4.18 -40.73
N THR A 262 21.73 4.94 -40.50
CA THR A 262 21.67 6.29 -39.95
C THR A 262 22.45 7.26 -40.82
N ILE A 263 21.98 8.51 -40.89
CA ILE A 263 22.59 9.61 -41.61
C ILE A 263 22.87 10.78 -40.68
N LEU A 264 23.91 11.54 -40.97
CA LEU A 264 24.22 12.76 -40.25
C LEU A 264 23.38 13.91 -40.83
N GLN A 265 22.43 14.42 -40.05
CA GLN A 265 21.69 15.64 -40.36
C GLN A 265 22.20 16.78 -39.48
N GLY A 266 23.13 17.57 -40.01
CA GLY A 266 23.82 18.63 -39.28
C GLY A 266 24.69 18.06 -38.15
N HIS A 267 24.32 18.33 -36.89
CA HIS A 267 25.03 17.84 -35.70
C HIS A 267 24.37 16.60 -35.06
N LYS A 268 23.31 16.06 -35.67
CA LYS A 268 22.53 14.92 -35.14
C LYS A 268 22.59 13.74 -36.10
N THR A 269 22.74 12.55 -35.54
CA THR A 269 22.57 11.29 -36.26
C THR A 269 21.09 10.89 -36.21
N GLU A 270 20.46 10.75 -37.37
CA GLU A 270 19.07 10.32 -37.51
C GLU A 270 18.96 9.01 -38.29
N PHE A 271 17.91 8.23 -38.01
CA PHE A 271 17.62 7.02 -38.79
C PHE A 271 17.08 7.41 -40.18
N VAL A 272 17.55 6.72 -41.21
CA VAL A 272 17.11 6.93 -42.60
C VAL A 272 15.61 6.63 -42.73
N ARG A 273 15.14 5.53 -42.13
CA ARG A 273 13.73 5.13 -42.19
C ARG A 273 12.87 5.91 -41.19
N ALA A 274 11.69 6.33 -41.64
CA ALA A 274 10.75 7.13 -40.84
C ALA A 274 10.18 6.35 -39.64
N ASP A 275 9.88 5.07 -39.80
CA ASP A 275 9.39 4.20 -38.72
C ASP A 275 10.42 4.05 -37.58
N TYR A 276 11.71 3.96 -37.89
CA TYR A 276 12.78 3.93 -36.87
C TYR A 276 12.95 5.26 -36.13
N ARG A 277 12.63 6.38 -36.78
CA ARG A 277 12.57 7.68 -36.09
C ARG A 277 11.41 7.75 -35.10
N LEU A 278 10.33 7.01 -35.31
CA LEU A 278 9.18 6.95 -34.40
C LEU A 278 9.31 5.91 -33.28
N GLN A 279 10.33 5.04 -33.31
CA GLN A 279 10.58 4.06 -32.26
C GLN A 279 10.82 4.72 -30.88
N SER A 280 10.56 3.95 -29.82
CA SER A 280 10.70 4.43 -28.44
C SER A 280 12.14 4.83 -28.08
N ALA A 281 12.29 5.60 -27.01
CA ALA A 281 13.61 6.02 -26.53
C ALA A 281 14.48 4.80 -26.14
N GLU A 282 13.87 3.79 -25.54
CA GLU A 282 14.49 2.53 -25.10
C GLU A 282 14.96 1.71 -26.29
N TRP A 283 14.13 1.58 -27.33
CA TRP A 283 14.52 0.91 -28.59
C TRP A 283 15.78 1.55 -29.17
N LYS A 284 15.78 2.89 -29.29
CA LYS A 284 16.92 3.65 -29.80
C LYS A 284 18.13 3.55 -28.87
N GLN A 285 17.93 3.40 -27.57
CA GLN A 285 19.01 3.18 -26.61
C GLN A 285 19.67 1.82 -26.81
N LEU A 286 18.89 0.75 -26.99
CA LEU A 286 19.43 -0.57 -27.31
C LEU A 286 20.21 -0.54 -28.63
N TYR A 287 19.66 0.10 -29.68
CA TYR A 287 20.38 0.29 -30.94
C TYR A 287 21.75 0.96 -30.72
N ARG A 288 21.82 2.05 -29.93
CA ARG A 288 23.08 2.77 -29.64
C ARG A 288 24.07 1.97 -28.79
N LEU A 289 23.60 1.03 -27.96
CA LEU A 289 24.49 0.14 -27.21
C LEU A 289 25.25 -0.82 -28.14
N GLY A 290 24.61 -1.20 -29.24
CA GLY A 290 25.15 -2.08 -30.27
C GLY A 290 24.66 -3.52 -30.14
N ARG A 291 24.86 -4.29 -31.22
CA ARG A 291 24.29 -5.64 -31.38
C ARG A 291 24.81 -6.63 -30.32
N GLU A 292 26.13 -6.83 -30.23
CA GLU A 292 26.69 -7.88 -29.38
C GLU A 292 26.32 -7.74 -27.89
N PRO A 293 26.44 -6.55 -27.25
CA PRO A 293 26.08 -6.40 -25.84
C PRO A 293 24.60 -6.65 -25.59
N VAL A 294 23.71 -6.21 -26.50
CA VAL A 294 22.27 -6.40 -26.36
C VAL A 294 21.87 -7.87 -26.55
N LEU A 295 22.45 -8.57 -27.52
CA LEU A 295 22.17 -10.00 -27.73
C LEU A 295 22.61 -10.83 -26.52
N ILE A 296 23.80 -10.56 -25.98
CA ILE A 296 24.26 -11.23 -24.75
C ILE A 296 23.33 -10.92 -23.57
N ALA A 297 22.92 -9.67 -23.38
CA ALA A 297 21.97 -9.29 -22.33
C ALA A 297 20.63 -10.04 -22.48
N ARG A 298 20.11 -10.14 -23.72
CA ARG A 298 18.88 -10.87 -24.03
C ARG A 298 19.00 -12.35 -23.71
N ASP A 299 20.11 -12.99 -24.09
CA ASP A 299 20.30 -14.42 -23.86
C ASP A 299 20.45 -14.73 -22.36
N LEU A 300 21.15 -13.87 -21.60
CA LEU A 300 21.19 -13.93 -20.13
C LEU A 300 19.80 -13.75 -19.51
N ALA A 301 19.00 -12.81 -20.02
CA ALA A 301 17.63 -12.57 -19.57
C ALA A 301 16.72 -13.78 -19.84
N ARG A 302 16.85 -14.42 -21.01
CA ARG A 302 16.12 -15.66 -21.35
C ARG A 302 16.52 -16.80 -20.41
N GLY A 303 17.81 -16.98 -20.17
CA GLY A 303 18.32 -17.98 -19.24
C GLY A 303 17.73 -17.79 -17.84
N TRP A 304 17.79 -16.56 -17.32
CA TRP A 304 17.21 -16.27 -16.00
C TRP A 304 15.68 -16.45 -15.99
N LEU A 305 14.96 -16.01 -17.02
CA LEU A 305 13.52 -16.19 -17.10
C LEU A 305 13.13 -17.68 -17.06
N SER A 306 13.91 -18.55 -17.69
CA SER A 306 13.67 -20.00 -17.67
C SER A 306 13.87 -20.64 -16.30
N GLU A 307 14.77 -20.10 -15.47
CA GLU A 307 15.01 -20.57 -14.10
C GLU A 307 13.92 -20.13 -13.11
N LEU A 308 13.19 -19.05 -13.43
CA LEU A 308 12.11 -18.53 -12.60
C LEU A 308 10.79 -19.28 -12.81
N ASN A 309 10.69 -20.10 -13.87
CA ASN A 309 9.48 -20.82 -14.24
C ASN A 309 9.12 -21.94 -13.27
#